data_AF-A0A9W9D926-F1
#
_entry.id   AF-A0A9W9D926-F1
#
_cell.length_a   1.000
_cell.length_b   1.000
_cell.length_c   1.000
_cell.angle_alpha   90.00
_cell.angle_beta   90.00
_cell.angle_gamma   90.00
#
_symmetry.space_group_name_H-M   'P 1'
#
loop_
_entity.id
_entity.type
_entity.pdbx_description
1 polymer ?
#
loop_
_entity_poly.entity_id
_entity_poly.type
_entity_poly.pdbx_seq_one_letter_code
_entity_poly.pdbx_strand_id
1 'polypeptide(L)'
;MATTALINSLKSGSLLPSPIIPSTFTPSYSLFITFPSKNPSNGCLVRVSDVASEPRITFSPIESSSSTSTSTDASSTFTLLLIDPDAPTPDDPKFAYWRHWVVINIPTTSSSEPNSDSVQGGVQNGKTLTPYLAPGPKDSSGPHRYLFLLFKEPVGFTVEKGDVGGDEFVERRSFGAREWVEREGLELVGVQWMRGVGDGWDSGKDEL
;
A
#
# COMPACT_ATOMS: atom_id res chain seq x y z
N MET A 1 7.87 1.19 -19.14
CA MET A 1 7.00 0.05 -19.49
C MET A 1 6.19 -0.48 -18.31
N ALA A 2 6.73 -0.74 -17.10
CA ALA A 2 5.92 -1.06 -15.91
C ALA A 2 5.40 0.17 -15.14
N THR A 3 6.25 1.18 -14.93
CA THR A 3 5.90 2.46 -14.27
C THR A 3 4.73 3.16 -14.95
N THR A 4 4.73 3.19 -16.29
CA THR A 4 3.66 3.81 -17.09
C THR A 4 2.31 3.11 -16.86
N ALA A 5 2.30 1.78 -16.75
CA ALA A 5 1.07 1.02 -16.50
C ALA A 5 0.50 1.32 -15.10
N LEU A 6 1.37 1.38 -14.07
CA LEU A 6 0.97 1.78 -12.72
C LEU A 6 0.35 3.18 -12.73
N ILE A 7 1.06 4.18 -13.27
CA ILE A 7 0.59 5.57 -13.31
C ILE A 7 -0.74 5.71 -14.05
N ASN A 8 -0.88 5.04 -15.20
CA ASN A 8 -2.14 5.04 -15.94
C ASN A 8 -3.27 4.39 -15.13
N SER A 9 -3.00 3.27 -14.44
CA SER A 9 -4.00 2.62 -13.60
C SER A 9 -4.46 3.50 -12.44
N LEU A 10 -3.53 4.21 -11.77
CA LEU A 10 -3.86 5.12 -10.67
C LEU A 10 -4.73 6.28 -11.15
N LYS A 11 -4.45 6.83 -12.34
CA LYS A 11 -5.29 7.86 -12.97
C LYS A 11 -6.69 7.32 -13.29
N SER A 12 -6.77 6.15 -13.91
CA SER A 12 -8.06 5.51 -14.22
C SER A 12 -8.88 5.17 -12.98
N GLY A 13 -8.23 4.89 -11.84
CA GLY A 13 -8.87 4.65 -10.55
C GLY A 13 -9.16 5.92 -9.74
N SER A 14 -8.92 7.11 -10.28
CA SER A 14 -9.03 8.40 -9.57
C SER A 14 -8.22 8.44 -8.27
N LEU A 15 -7.04 7.83 -8.27
CA LEU A 15 -6.10 7.78 -7.15
C LEU A 15 -4.89 8.71 -7.33
N LEU A 16 -4.67 9.22 -8.55
CA LEU A 16 -3.57 10.13 -8.86
C LEU A 16 -4.08 11.35 -9.65
N PRO A 17 -4.04 12.57 -9.05
CA PRO A 17 -3.71 12.85 -7.65
C PRO A 17 -4.81 12.40 -6.68
N SER A 18 -4.42 12.19 -5.43
CA SER A 18 -5.32 12.02 -4.28
C SER A 18 -4.69 12.68 -3.04
N PRO A 19 -5.42 12.80 -1.91
CA PRO A 19 -4.85 13.36 -0.68
C PRO A 19 -3.52 12.75 -0.23
N ILE A 20 -3.28 11.46 -0.50
CA ILE A 20 -2.06 10.74 -0.11
C ILE A 20 -1.08 10.46 -1.27
N ILE A 21 -1.54 10.50 -2.53
CA ILE A 21 -0.67 10.35 -3.71
C ILE A 21 -0.60 11.70 -4.43
N PRO A 22 0.51 12.45 -4.32
CA PRO A 22 0.64 13.76 -4.94
C PRO A 22 0.68 13.65 -6.47
N SER A 23 0.26 14.71 -7.17
CA SER A 23 0.28 14.76 -8.65
C SER A 23 1.69 14.61 -9.25
N THR A 24 2.72 14.89 -8.44
CA THR A 24 4.14 14.78 -8.79
C THR A 24 4.73 13.41 -8.52
N PHE A 25 3.94 12.46 -7.99
CA PHE A 25 4.43 11.13 -7.63
C PHE A 25 5.09 10.42 -8.82
N THR A 26 6.33 9.99 -8.60
CA THR A 26 7.10 9.17 -9.53
C THR A 26 7.67 8.00 -8.73
N PRO A 27 7.30 6.75 -9.04
CA PRO A 27 7.74 5.60 -8.26
C PRO A 27 9.24 5.36 -8.48
N SER A 28 9.96 5.15 -7.37
CA SER A 28 11.36 4.70 -7.35
C SER A 28 11.48 3.22 -6.95
N TYR A 29 10.43 2.64 -6.37
CA TYR A 29 10.34 1.22 -6.02
C TYR A 29 9.11 0.54 -6.64
N SER A 30 9.29 -0.72 -7.05
CA SER A 30 8.20 -1.60 -7.45
C SER A 30 7.75 -2.44 -6.25
N LEU A 31 6.43 -2.57 -6.07
CA LEU A 31 5.80 -3.44 -5.08
C LEU A 31 5.19 -4.67 -5.75
N PHE A 32 5.46 -5.85 -5.19
CA PHE A 32 4.93 -7.13 -5.64
C PHE A 32 4.10 -7.76 -4.52
N ILE A 33 2.82 -7.98 -4.78
CA ILE A 33 1.86 -8.50 -3.81
C ILE A 33 1.49 -9.92 -4.21
N THR A 34 1.72 -10.86 -3.30
CA THR A 34 1.48 -12.28 -3.51
C THR A 34 0.57 -12.82 -2.41
N PHE A 35 -0.72 -13.00 -2.72
CA PHE A 35 -1.63 -13.78 -1.90
C PHE A 35 -1.52 -15.27 -2.25
N PRO A 36 -1.98 -16.18 -1.38
CA PRO A 36 -1.94 -17.62 -1.66
C PRO A 36 -2.61 -18.04 -2.98
N SER A 37 -3.67 -17.35 -3.39
CA SER A 37 -4.43 -17.68 -4.60
C SER A 37 -4.23 -16.70 -5.76
N LYS A 38 -3.72 -15.48 -5.49
CA LYS A 38 -3.73 -14.40 -6.49
C LYS A 38 -2.66 -13.35 -6.26
N ASN A 39 -2.15 -12.77 -7.35
CA ASN A 39 -1.13 -11.72 -7.32
C ASN A 39 -1.69 -10.44 -7.95
N PRO A 40 -2.52 -9.67 -7.23
CA PRO A 40 -3.17 -8.51 -7.79
C PRO A 40 -2.17 -7.40 -8.11
N SER A 41 -2.43 -6.68 -9.20
CA SER A 41 -1.68 -5.50 -9.60
C SER A 41 -2.54 -4.54 -10.40
N ASN A 42 -2.17 -3.25 -10.37
CA ASN A 42 -2.68 -2.16 -11.18
C ASN A 42 -4.22 -2.09 -11.25
N GLY A 43 -4.88 -2.24 -10.09
CA GLY A 43 -6.34 -2.17 -10.00
C GLY A 43 -7.08 -3.44 -10.42
N CYS A 44 -6.39 -4.59 -10.44
CA CYS A 44 -7.02 -5.90 -10.63
C CYS A 44 -8.19 -6.10 -9.66
N LEU A 45 -9.32 -6.62 -10.16
CA LEU A 45 -10.48 -6.97 -9.35
C LEU A 45 -10.25 -8.33 -8.66
N VAL A 46 -10.44 -8.35 -7.34
CA VAL A 46 -10.28 -9.55 -6.50
C VAL A 46 -11.53 -9.77 -5.65
N ARG A 47 -11.81 -11.04 -5.38
CA ARG A 47 -12.83 -11.43 -4.41
C ARG A 47 -12.25 -11.39 -3.00
N VAL A 48 -13.05 -11.12 -1.98
CA VAL A 48 -12.57 -11.11 -0.59
C VAL A 48 -11.93 -12.45 -0.19
N SER A 49 -12.47 -13.56 -0.70
CA SER A 49 -11.86 -14.89 -0.51
C SER A 49 -10.47 -15.03 -1.14
N ASP A 50 -10.17 -14.34 -2.25
CA ASP A 50 -8.84 -14.34 -2.88
C ASP A 50 -7.76 -13.70 -1.97
N VAL A 51 -8.19 -12.81 -1.08
CA VAL A 51 -7.31 -11.92 -0.30
C VAL A 51 -7.58 -12.00 1.21
N ALA A 52 -8.19 -13.08 1.68
CA ALA A 52 -8.53 -13.27 3.09
C ALA A 52 -7.29 -13.43 3.98
N SER A 53 -6.24 -14.07 3.47
CA SER A 53 -4.97 -14.26 4.18
C SER A 53 -4.02 -13.09 3.97
N GLU A 54 -3.15 -12.81 4.95
CA GLU A 54 -2.08 -11.81 4.80
C GLU A 54 -1.19 -12.14 3.57
N PRO A 55 -0.91 -11.16 2.68
CA PRO A 55 -0.06 -11.38 1.52
C PRO A 55 1.42 -11.33 1.88
N ARG A 56 2.25 -12.05 1.12
CA ARG A 56 3.69 -11.77 1.06
C ARG A 56 3.91 -10.56 0.16
N ILE A 57 4.61 -9.53 0.66
CA ILE A 57 4.93 -8.34 -0.11
C ILE A 57 6.44 -8.14 -0.16
N THR A 58 6.96 -8.04 -1.38
CA THR A 58 8.36 -7.68 -1.63
C THR A 58 8.45 -6.41 -2.47
N PHE A 59 9.57 -5.72 -2.37
CA PHE A 59 9.84 -4.53 -3.17
C PHE A 59 11.30 -4.40 -3.56
N SER A 60 11.56 -3.72 -4.68
CA SER A 60 12.91 -3.47 -5.20
C SER A 60 12.98 -2.12 -5.93
N PRO A 61 14.16 -1.48 -6.00
CA PRO A 61 14.37 -0.28 -6.81
C PRO A 61 13.99 -0.51 -8.28
N ILE A 62 13.57 0.56 -8.93
CA ILE A 62 13.39 0.60 -10.38
C ILE A 62 14.72 1.07 -10.98
N GLU A 63 15.37 0.25 -11.80
CA GLU A 63 16.74 0.47 -12.31
C GLU A 63 16.96 1.85 -12.96
N SER A 64 15.91 2.51 -13.45
CA SER A 64 15.98 3.83 -14.08
C SER A 64 16.00 5.03 -13.11
N SER A 65 15.79 4.84 -11.81
CA SER A 65 15.91 5.93 -10.81
C SER A 65 17.33 6.05 -10.24
N SER A 66 18.29 5.27 -10.74
CA SER A 66 19.73 5.43 -10.48
C SER A 66 20.27 6.67 -11.19
N SER A 67 19.86 7.85 -10.73
CA SER A 67 20.68 9.04 -10.83
C SER A 67 21.69 8.93 -9.70
N THR A 68 22.96 8.78 -10.06
CA THR A 68 24.13 8.72 -9.16
C THR A 68 23.93 9.47 -7.84
N SER A 69 23.63 8.73 -6.78
CA SER A 69 23.96 9.13 -5.41
C SER A 69 24.85 8.05 -4.83
N THR A 70 26.15 8.27 -4.98
CA THR A 70 27.16 7.72 -4.07
C THR A 70 26.96 8.36 -2.71
N SER A 71 25.92 7.95 -2.01
CA SER A 71 25.92 7.88 -0.55
C SER A 71 25.30 6.54 -0.20
N THR A 72 26.11 5.69 0.41
CA THR A 72 25.65 4.59 1.23
C THR A 72 24.83 5.20 2.36
N ASP A 73 23.59 5.60 2.07
CA ASP A 73 22.62 5.98 3.08
C ASP A 73 22.55 4.79 4.04
N ALA A 74 22.91 5.03 5.30
CA ALA A 74 22.78 4.07 6.38
C ALA A 74 21.44 3.33 6.24
N SER A 75 21.50 2.00 6.16
CA SER A 75 20.36 1.05 6.10
C SER A 75 18.99 1.73 6.09
N SER A 76 18.53 2.15 4.91
CA SER A 76 17.21 2.79 4.80
C SER A 76 16.14 1.77 5.18
N THR A 77 15.25 2.17 6.08
CA THR A 77 14.07 1.39 6.46
C THR A 77 12.83 1.93 5.77
N PHE A 78 11.81 1.09 5.69
CA PHE A 78 10.59 1.39 4.96
C PHE A 78 9.35 1.11 5.81
N THR A 79 8.30 1.86 5.52
CA THR A 79 6.96 1.67 6.06
C THR A 79 6.02 1.21 4.95
N LEU A 80 5.23 0.17 5.20
CA LEU A 80 4.06 -0.18 4.40
C LEU A 80 2.78 0.30 5.11
N LEU A 81 1.93 0.99 4.36
CA LEU A 81 0.56 1.32 4.74
C LEU A 81 -0.43 0.71 3.75
N LEU A 82 -1.40 -0.07 4.25
CA LEU A 82 -2.56 -0.54 3.48
C LEU A 82 -3.81 0.19 3.93
N ILE A 83 -4.46 0.90 3.01
CA ILE A 83 -5.67 1.69 3.28
C ILE A 83 -6.76 1.49 2.23
N ASP A 84 -8.00 1.75 2.65
CA ASP A 84 -9.22 1.73 1.82
C ASP A 84 -9.90 3.12 1.87
N PRO A 85 -9.84 3.94 0.81
CA PRO A 85 -10.47 5.26 0.74
C PRO A 85 -12.00 5.18 0.59
N ASP A 86 -12.55 3.98 0.39
CA ASP A 86 -13.94 3.76 0.01
C ASP A 86 -14.77 3.19 1.16
N ALA A 87 -14.25 3.10 2.39
CA ALA A 87 -15.04 2.57 3.50
C ALA A 87 -16.12 3.57 3.98
N PRO A 88 -17.35 3.12 4.33
CA PRO A 88 -17.85 1.76 4.21
C PRO A 88 -18.31 1.35 2.81
N THR A 89 -18.61 2.31 1.92
CA THR A 89 -18.88 2.09 0.49
C THR A 89 -18.31 3.24 -0.35
N PRO A 90 -17.91 3.00 -1.62
CA PRO A 90 -17.38 4.04 -2.49
C PRO A 90 -18.33 5.24 -2.67
N ASP A 91 -19.65 5.01 -2.60
CA ASP A 91 -20.68 6.04 -2.79
C ASP A 91 -20.95 6.90 -1.55
N ASP A 92 -20.68 6.38 -0.33
CA ASP A 92 -20.80 7.10 0.94
C ASP A 92 -19.57 6.78 1.83
N PRO A 93 -18.37 7.27 1.48
CA PRO A 93 -17.12 6.85 2.12
C PRO A 93 -16.87 7.59 3.44
N LYS A 94 -17.83 7.59 4.35
CA LYS A 94 -17.75 8.31 5.64
C LYS A 94 -16.65 7.80 6.59
N PHE A 95 -16.11 6.60 6.33
CA PHE A 95 -14.99 6.00 7.07
C PHE A 95 -13.74 5.88 6.20
N ALA A 96 -13.66 6.69 5.13
CA ALA A 96 -12.57 6.70 4.16
C ALA A 96 -11.20 6.64 4.81
N TYR A 97 -10.27 6.02 4.09
CA TYR A 97 -8.91 5.72 4.54
C TYR A 97 -8.94 4.76 5.73
N TRP A 98 -9.72 3.68 5.62
CA TRP A 98 -9.69 2.64 6.64
C TRP A 98 -8.31 1.99 6.71
N ARG A 99 -7.70 1.96 7.90
CA ARG A 99 -6.37 1.39 8.14
C ARG A 99 -6.43 -0.15 8.21
N HIS A 100 -5.99 -0.81 7.15
CA HIS A 100 -5.98 -2.28 7.07
C HIS A 100 -4.67 -2.88 7.60
N TRP A 101 -3.52 -2.27 7.35
CA TRP A 101 -2.23 -2.80 7.75
C TRP A 101 -1.19 -1.68 7.87
N VAL A 102 -0.36 -1.72 8.91
CA VAL A 102 0.81 -0.84 9.07
C VAL A 102 1.98 -1.66 9.56
N VAL A 103 3.05 -1.64 8.77
CA VAL A 103 4.33 -2.27 9.11
C VAL A 103 5.41 -1.24 8.91
N ILE A 104 6.25 -1.04 9.92
CA ILE A 104 7.33 -0.06 9.91
C ILE A 104 8.69 -0.75 10.04
N ASN A 105 9.77 0.01 9.96
CA ASN A 105 11.14 -0.45 10.18
C ASN A 105 11.49 -1.65 9.29
N ILE A 106 10.93 -1.71 8.07
CA ILE A 106 11.17 -2.81 7.14
C ILE A 106 12.60 -2.67 6.60
N PRO A 107 13.50 -3.62 6.88
CA PRO A 107 14.86 -3.54 6.39
C PRO A 107 14.92 -3.94 4.91
N THR A 108 15.87 -3.37 4.19
CA THR A 108 16.29 -3.91 2.90
C THR A 108 17.51 -4.80 3.07
N THR A 109 17.53 -5.93 2.38
CA THR A 109 18.72 -6.77 2.26
C THR A 109 19.42 -6.44 0.95
N SER A 110 20.71 -6.13 1.02
CA SER A 110 21.60 -6.23 -0.13
C SER A 110 21.85 -7.72 -0.35
N SER A 111 21.45 -8.29 -1.48
CA SER A 111 21.85 -9.66 -1.81
C SER A 111 23.38 -9.71 -1.87
N SER A 112 24.01 -10.58 -1.08
CA SER A 112 25.46 -10.82 -1.08
C SER A 112 25.96 -11.52 -2.35
N GLU A 113 25.13 -11.62 -3.39
CA GLU A 113 25.52 -12.20 -4.66
C GLU A 113 26.41 -11.19 -5.40
N PRO A 114 27.61 -11.59 -5.85
CA PRO A 114 28.63 -10.69 -6.40
C PRO A 114 28.24 -10.00 -7.72
N ASN A 115 26.99 -10.13 -8.18
CA ASN A 115 26.42 -9.48 -9.37
C ASN A 115 24.93 -9.11 -9.22
N SER A 116 24.39 -9.02 -7.99
CA SER A 116 23.01 -8.58 -7.77
C SER A 116 22.99 -7.30 -6.95
N ASP A 117 23.00 -6.17 -7.65
CA ASP A 117 22.76 -4.83 -7.11
C ASP A 117 21.29 -4.60 -6.69
N SER A 118 20.46 -5.65 -6.73
CA SER A 118 19.05 -5.54 -6.36
C SER A 118 18.88 -5.53 -4.84
N VAL A 119 18.82 -4.33 -4.28
CA VAL A 119 18.33 -4.11 -2.92
C VAL A 119 16.87 -4.58 -2.87
N GLN A 120 16.57 -5.62 -2.10
CA GLN A 120 15.20 -6.13 -1.96
C GLN A 120 14.75 -6.02 -0.50
N GLY A 121 13.53 -5.52 -0.31
CA GLY A 121 12.85 -5.53 0.99
C GLY A 121 11.68 -6.51 1.00
N GLY A 122 11.41 -7.07 2.17
CA GLY A 122 10.25 -7.92 2.44
C GLY A 122 9.48 -7.37 3.62
N VAL A 123 8.20 -7.04 3.42
CA VAL A 123 7.36 -6.38 4.45
C VAL A 123 7.30 -7.20 5.73
N GLN A 124 7.29 -8.52 5.62
CA GLN A 124 7.29 -9.45 6.75
C GLN A 124 8.49 -9.30 7.71
N ASN A 125 9.56 -8.61 7.30
CA ASN A 125 10.75 -8.41 8.12
C ASN A 125 10.67 -7.14 9.00
N GLY A 126 9.58 -6.36 8.90
CA GLY A 126 9.37 -5.15 9.70
C GLY A 126 8.64 -5.37 11.02
N LYS A 127 8.41 -4.28 11.76
CA LYS A 127 7.61 -4.23 12.99
C LYS A 127 6.16 -3.88 12.64
N THR A 128 5.24 -4.79 12.91
CA THR A 128 3.81 -4.58 12.70
C THR A 128 3.21 -3.69 13.79
N LEU A 129 2.73 -2.49 13.43
CA LEU A 129 1.97 -1.61 14.34
C LEU A 129 0.47 -1.87 14.26
N THR A 130 -0.05 -2.19 13.09
CA THR A 130 -1.45 -2.54 12.90
C THR A 130 -1.48 -3.83 12.10
N PRO A 131 -1.99 -4.95 12.64
CA PRO A 131 -1.99 -6.24 11.93
C PRO A 131 -2.94 -6.21 10.73
N TYR A 132 -2.65 -7.06 9.74
CA TYR A 132 -3.44 -7.18 8.52
C TYR A 132 -4.89 -7.48 8.86
N LEU A 133 -5.78 -6.64 8.33
CA LEU A 133 -7.21 -6.86 8.32
C LEU A 133 -7.62 -7.10 6.87
N ALA A 134 -8.23 -8.25 6.58
CA ALA A 134 -8.66 -8.57 5.22
C ALA A 134 -9.69 -7.55 4.69
N PRO A 135 -9.69 -7.29 3.37
CA PRO A 135 -10.80 -6.64 2.68
C PRO A 135 -12.14 -7.26 3.07
N GLY A 136 -13.13 -6.41 3.38
CA GLY A 136 -14.47 -6.84 3.77
C GLY A 136 -15.63 -6.06 3.13
N PRO A 137 -15.56 -5.66 1.85
CA PRO A 137 -16.72 -5.07 1.17
C PRO A 137 -17.88 -6.06 1.17
N LYS A 138 -19.09 -5.54 1.38
CA LYS A 138 -20.32 -6.33 1.27
C LYS A 138 -20.61 -6.64 -0.20
N ASP A 139 -21.35 -7.71 -0.47
CA ASP A 139 -21.78 -8.08 -1.83
C ASP A 139 -22.61 -6.99 -2.53
N SER A 140 -23.28 -6.15 -1.76
CA SER A 140 -24.05 -5.00 -2.25
C SER A 140 -23.24 -3.72 -2.41
N SER A 141 -21.96 -3.70 -2.03
CA SER A 141 -21.09 -2.54 -2.19
C SER A 141 -20.45 -2.57 -3.57
N GLY A 142 -20.23 -1.40 -4.16
CA GLY A 142 -19.34 -1.28 -5.31
C GLY A 142 -17.90 -1.70 -4.95
N PRO A 143 -17.00 -1.89 -5.94
CA PRO A 143 -15.62 -2.26 -5.68
C PRO A 143 -14.86 -1.23 -4.84
N HIS A 144 -14.24 -1.67 -3.75
CA HIS A 144 -13.37 -0.85 -2.90
C HIS A 144 -11.94 -0.84 -3.43
N ARG A 145 -11.23 0.28 -3.33
CA ARG A 145 -9.84 0.45 -3.75
C ARG A 145 -8.92 0.20 -2.56
N TYR A 146 -8.08 -0.82 -2.63
CA TYR A 146 -7.08 -1.09 -1.60
C TYR A 146 -5.71 -0.61 -2.06
N LEU A 147 -5.14 0.37 -1.36
CA LEU A 147 -3.86 0.98 -1.69
C LEU A 147 -2.76 0.46 -0.78
N PHE A 148 -1.75 -0.17 -1.38
CA PHE A 148 -0.50 -0.55 -0.74
C PHE A 148 0.53 0.54 -1.03
N LEU A 149 0.90 1.29 -0.01
CA LEU A 149 1.76 2.45 -0.10
C LEU A 149 3.07 2.14 0.63
N LEU A 150 4.18 2.24 -0.09
CA LEU A 150 5.52 2.06 0.45
C LEU A 150 6.18 3.41 0.63
N PHE A 151 6.67 3.67 1.82
CA PHE A 151 7.35 4.90 2.19
C PHE A 151 8.79 4.62 2.61
N LYS A 152 9.73 5.50 2.21
CA LYS A 152 11.06 5.57 2.81
C LYS A 152 10.95 6.32 4.14
N GLU A 153 11.55 5.76 5.19
CA GLU A 153 11.54 6.36 6.52
C GLU A 153 12.69 7.39 6.67
N PRO A 154 12.45 8.50 7.39
CA PRO A 154 13.53 9.43 7.73
C PRO A 154 14.50 8.84 8.75
N VAL A 155 15.68 9.45 8.87
CA VAL A 155 16.67 9.06 9.87
C VAL A 155 16.08 9.22 11.28
N GLY A 156 16.21 8.17 12.11
CA GLY A 156 15.72 8.17 13.48
C GLY A 156 14.21 7.94 13.62
N PHE A 157 13.55 7.45 12.56
CA PHE A 157 12.13 7.13 12.56
C PHE A 157 11.75 6.25 13.76
N THR A 158 10.85 6.78 14.59
CA THR A 158 10.37 6.12 15.81
C THR A 158 8.88 6.37 15.90
N VAL A 159 8.10 5.31 15.71
CA VAL A 159 6.64 5.35 15.78
C VAL A 159 6.17 4.14 16.57
N GLU A 160 5.18 4.37 17.43
CA GLU A 160 4.53 3.35 18.24
C GLU A 160 3.05 3.20 17.87
N LYS A 161 2.40 2.18 18.42
CA LYS A 161 1.01 1.88 18.08
C LYS A 161 0.04 3.04 18.37
N GLY A 162 0.32 3.84 19.39
CA GLY A 162 -0.50 5.02 19.72
C GLY A 162 -0.53 6.07 18.60
N ASP A 163 0.55 6.19 17.83
CA ASP A 163 0.69 7.20 16.78
C ASP A 163 -0.14 6.89 15.54
N VAL A 164 -0.48 5.61 15.35
CA VAL A 164 -1.41 5.15 14.32
C VAL A 164 -2.85 5.01 14.84
N GLY A 165 -3.11 5.37 16.09
CA GLY A 165 -4.47 5.42 16.65
C GLY A 165 -4.88 4.21 17.49
N GLY A 166 -4.05 3.18 17.68
CA GLY A 166 -4.36 2.06 18.58
C GLY A 166 -4.76 0.73 17.90
N ASP A 167 -5.34 -0.18 18.69
CA ASP A 167 -5.71 -1.55 18.32
C ASP A 167 -7.19 -1.72 17.99
N GLU A 168 -8.04 -0.84 18.51
CA GLU A 168 -9.47 -1.07 18.47
C GLU A 168 -9.96 -0.98 17.02
N PHE A 169 -10.89 -1.86 16.66
CA PHE A 169 -11.40 -1.95 15.30
C PHE A 169 -11.97 -0.61 14.80
N VAL A 170 -12.59 0.16 15.70
CA VAL A 170 -13.15 1.48 15.40
C VAL A 170 -12.08 2.55 15.15
N GLU A 171 -10.89 2.40 15.73
CA GLU A 171 -9.75 3.33 15.58
C GLU A 171 -9.08 3.22 14.21
N ARG A 172 -9.47 2.24 13.39
CA ARG A 172 -9.00 2.10 12.00
C ARG A 172 -9.75 2.99 11.02
N ARG A 173 -10.94 3.49 11.38
CA ARG A 173 -11.79 4.34 10.54
C ARG A 173 -11.20 5.73 10.38
N SER A 174 -11.46 6.36 9.23
CA SER A 174 -11.16 7.79 9.05
C SER A 174 -9.71 8.13 9.39
N PHE A 175 -8.78 7.22 9.07
CA PHE A 175 -7.37 7.40 9.42
C PHE A 175 -6.84 8.60 8.65
N GLY A 176 -6.31 9.59 9.36
CA GLY A 176 -5.65 10.77 8.79
C GLY A 176 -4.33 10.39 8.13
N ALA A 177 -4.39 9.58 7.09
CA ALA A 177 -3.24 8.92 6.48
C ALA A 177 -2.27 9.96 5.89
N ARG A 178 -2.81 11.01 5.25
CA ARG A 178 -2.03 12.14 4.73
C ARG A 178 -1.31 12.87 5.86
N GLU A 179 -2.06 13.25 6.88
CA GLU A 179 -1.54 14.03 8.02
C GLU A 179 -0.48 13.24 8.78
N TRP A 180 -0.69 11.93 8.92
CA TRP A 180 0.27 11.01 9.53
C TRP A 180 1.56 10.93 8.71
N VAL A 181 1.50 10.66 7.39
CA VAL A 181 2.73 10.56 6.57
C VAL A 181 3.49 11.88 6.51
N GLU A 182 2.79 13.02 6.45
CA GLU A 182 3.41 14.35 6.46
C GLU A 182 4.07 14.64 7.82
N ARG A 183 3.41 14.29 8.94
CA ARG A 183 3.94 14.50 10.29
C ARG A 183 5.17 13.65 10.57
N GLU A 184 5.16 12.39 10.16
CA GLU A 184 6.27 11.46 10.42
C GLU A 184 7.38 11.56 9.36
N GLY A 185 7.27 12.47 8.38
CA GLY A 185 8.30 12.71 7.37
C GLY A 185 8.50 11.55 6.38
N LEU A 186 7.44 10.78 6.12
CA LEU A 186 7.48 9.62 5.25
C LEU A 186 7.46 10.03 3.76
N GLU A 187 8.41 9.51 2.98
CA GLU A 187 8.49 9.79 1.53
C GLU A 187 7.84 8.65 0.74
N LEU A 188 6.80 8.95 -0.06
CA LEU A 188 6.14 7.94 -0.89
C LEU A 188 7.04 7.52 -2.05
N VAL A 189 7.47 6.25 -2.04
CA VAL A 189 8.43 5.71 -3.02
C VAL A 189 7.86 4.60 -3.90
N GLY A 190 6.78 3.96 -3.47
CA GLY A 190 6.14 2.87 -4.21
C GLY A 190 4.65 2.80 -3.94
N VAL A 191 3.88 2.44 -4.97
CA VAL A 191 2.43 2.21 -4.87
C VAL A 191 2.07 0.94 -5.62
N GLN A 192 1.19 0.14 -5.04
CA GLN A 192 0.44 -0.88 -5.75
C GLN A 192 -1.00 -0.88 -5.23
N TRP A 193 -1.95 -1.31 -6.05
CA TRP A 193 -3.35 -1.28 -5.63
C TRP A 193 -4.19 -2.33 -6.34
N MET A 194 -5.33 -2.64 -5.73
CA MET A 194 -6.31 -3.58 -6.23
C MET A 194 -7.73 -3.08 -5.95
N ARG A 195 -8.72 -3.68 -6.62
CA ARG A 195 -10.14 -3.49 -6.31
C ARG A 195 -10.68 -4.74 -5.64
N GLY A 196 -11.26 -4.62 -4.45
CA GLY A 196 -11.89 -5.73 -3.74
C GLY A 196 -13.41 -5.65 -3.83
N VAL A 197 -14.05 -6.80 -4.03
CA VAL A 197 -15.52 -6.97 -3.99
C VAL A 197 -15.89 -8.19 -3.17
N GLY A 198 -17.11 -8.19 -2.63
CA GLY A 198 -17.67 -9.35 -1.96
C GLY A 198 -17.72 -10.58 -2.87
N ASP A 199 -17.72 -11.78 -2.27
CA ASP A 199 -17.75 -13.04 -3.02
C ASP A 199 -19.06 -13.22 -3.81
N GLY A 200 -20.14 -12.55 -3.41
CA GLY A 200 -21.42 -12.53 -4.12
C GLY A 200 -21.65 -11.29 -4.99
N TRP A 201 -20.64 -10.41 -5.13
CA TRP A 201 -20.78 -9.21 -5.95
C TRP A 201 -21.01 -9.55 -7.42
N ASP A 202 -22.00 -8.86 -7.99
CA ASP A 202 -22.41 -8.96 -9.38
C ASP A 202 -22.51 -7.55 -9.97
N SER A 203 -21.83 -7.31 -11.09
CA SER A 203 -21.80 -6.01 -11.78
C SER A 203 -23.16 -5.56 -12.32
N GLY A 204 -24.17 -6.45 -12.33
CA GLY A 204 -25.49 -6.19 -12.91
C GLY A 204 -26.56 -5.63 -11.95
N LYS A 205 -26.25 -5.33 -10.68
CA LYS A 205 -27.23 -4.76 -9.74
C LYS A 205 -27.32 -3.22 -9.73
N ASP A 206 -26.48 -2.55 -10.52
CA ASP A 206 -26.48 -1.09 -10.67
C ASP A 206 -27.41 -0.58 -11.80
N GLU A 207 -28.21 -1.46 -12.42
CA GLU A 207 -29.15 -1.12 -13.53
C GLU A 207 -30.66 -1.27 -13.19
N LEU A 208 -31.08 -0.98 -11.95
CA LEU A 208 -32.52 -0.91 -11.61
C LEU A 208 -32.89 0.37 -10.85
#